data_AF-A0A4Q2FSP1-F1
#
_entry.id   AF-A0A4Q2FSP1-F1
#
_cell.length_a   1.000
_cell.length_b   1.000
_cell.length_c   1.000
_cell.angle_alpha   90.00
_cell.angle_beta   90.00
_cell.angle_gamma   90.00
#
_symmetry.space_group_name_H-M   'P 1'
#
loop_
_entity.id
_entity.type
_entity.pdbx_description
1 polymer ?
#
loop_
_entity_poly.entity_id
_entity_poly.type
_entity_poly.pdbx_seq_one_letter_code
_entity_poly.pdbx_strand_id
1 'polypeptide(L)'
;MAYVNASYLCDVVGSVSDLEIRDYVVYSPKLGQVIILSAELYNALDSQEVESASSVRQLENVAYKAALQVYQEQMMEEGRENGL
;
A
#
# COMPACT_ATOMS: atom_id res chain seq x y z
N MET A 1 4.98 -24.02 11.51
CA MET A 1 5.83 -23.15 10.66
C MET A 1 6.74 -24.04 9.84
N ALA A 2 6.59 -24.02 8.51
CA ALA A 2 7.54 -24.69 7.63
C ALA A 2 8.75 -23.77 7.46
N TYR A 3 9.94 -24.27 7.77
CA TYR A 3 11.19 -23.56 7.52
C TYR A 3 11.71 -23.99 6.15
N VAL A 4 11.88 -23.04 5.24
CA VAL A 4 12.54 -23.29 3.96
C VAL A 4 14.04 -23.27 4.22
N ASN A 5 14.71 -24.38 3.95
CA ASN A 5 16.16 -24.44 4.02
C ASN A 5 16.72 -23.77 2.76
N ALA A 6 17.18 -22.53 2.91
CA ALA A 6 17.62 -21.69 1.81
C ALA A 6 19.06 -21.22 2.05
N SER A 7 19.92 -21.39 1.04
CA SER A 7 21.27 -20.82 1.04
C SER A 7 21.33 -19.52 0.26
N TYR A 8 20.37 -19.32 -0.65
CA TYR A 8 20.24 -18.15 -1.50
C TYR A 8 18.81 -17.63 -1.52
N LEU A 9 18.65 -16.34 -1.79
CA LEU A 9 17.33 -15.70 -1.81
C LEU A 9 16.39 -16.35 -2.83
N CYS A 10 16.89 -16.76 -3.99
CA CYS A 10 16.12 -17.45 -5.03
C CYS A 10 15.57 -18.81 -4.56
N ASP A 11 16.16 -19.43 -3.53
CA ASP A 11 15.61 -20.67 -2.94
C ASP A 11 14.31 -20.40 -2.16
N VAL A 12 14.08 -19.14 -1.77
CA VAL A 12 12.88 -18.69 -1.06
C VAL A 12 11.88 -18.04 -2.01
N VAL A 13 12.36 -17.14 -2.88
CA VAL A 13 11.48 -16.28 -3.70
C VAL A 13 11.28 -16.81 -5.13
N GLY A 14 12.13 -17.70 -5.62
CA GLY A 14 12.11 -18.17 -7.01
C GLY A 14 12.98 -17.34 -7.95
N SER A 15 12.92 -17.63 -9.26
CA SER A 15 13.61 -16.87 -10.31
C SER A 15 12.91 -15.53 -10.54
N VAL A 16 13.68 -14.49 -10.87
CA VAL A 16 13.14 -13.16 -11.21
C VAL A 16 12.11 -13.22 -12.34
N SER A 17 12.29 -14.13 -13.30
CA SER A 17 11.34 -14.34 -14.40
C SER A 17 9.98 -14.88 -13.96
N ASP A 18 9.92 -15.51 -12.79
CA ASP A 18 8.70 -16.10 -12.22
C ASP A 18 8.04 -15.17 -11.18
N LEU A 19 8.70 -14.06 -10.83
CA LEU A 19 8.19 -13.11 -9.85
C LEU A 19 7.10 -12.23 -10.47
N GLU A 20 5.93 -12.24 -9.84
CA GLU A 20 4.84 -11.32 -10.14
C GLU A 20 4.76 -10.25 -9.03
N ILE A 21 4.85 -8.97 -9.40
CA ILE A 21 4.67 -7.88 -8.45
C ILE A 21 3.18 -7.80 -8.11
N ARG A 22 2.86 -8.07 -6.84
CA ARG A 22 1.48 -7.95 -6.32
C ARG A 22 1.18 -6.54 -5.84
N ASP A 23 2.07 -6.00 -5.00
CA ASP A 23 1.96 -4.68 -4.41
C ASP A 23 3.31 -3.96 -4.45
N TYR A 24 3.25 -2.63 -4.48
CA TYR A 24 4.39 -1.73 -4.50
C TYR A 24 4.56 -1.06 -3.14
N VAL A 25 5.74 -1.22 -2.57
CA VAL A 25 6.13 -0.52 -1.35
C VAL A 25 6.80 0.80 -1.76
N VAL A 26 6.18 1.93 -1.41
CA VAL A 26 6.68 3.26 -1.78
C VAL A 26 6.82 4.16 -0.56
N TYR A 27 7.84 5.01 -0.55
CA TYR A 27 8.00 6.04 0.47
C TYR A 27 7.27 7.32 0.06
N SER A 28 6.36 7.81 0.90
CA SER A 28 5.70 9.09 0.68
C SER A 28 6.42 10.18 1.45
N PRO A 29 7.15 11.11 0.78
CA PRO A 29 7.78 12.23 1.48
C PRO A 29 6.74 13.20 2.07
N LYS A 30 5.52 13.25 1.52
CA LYS A 30 4.43 14.07 2.07
C LYS A 30 3.90 13.55 3.41
N LEU A 31 3.92 12.22 3.59
CA LEU A 31 3.45 11.57 4.82
C LEU A 31 4.61 11.18 5.75
N GLY A 32 5.85 11.27 5.28
CA GLY A 32 7.03 10.87 6.03
C GLY A 32 7.13 9.36 6.30
N GLN A 33 6.36 8.53 5.59
CA GLN A 33 6.22 7.10 5.89
C GLN A 33 6.14 6.25 4.62
N VAL A 34 6.37 4.96 4.80
CA VAL A 34 6.20 3.93 3.77
C VAL A 34 4.73 3.55 3.66
N ILE A 35 4.20 3.47 2.45
CA ILE A 35 2.85 3.01 2.14
C ILE A 35 2.91 1.86 1.14
N ILE A 36 1.93 0.96 1.22
CA ILE A 36 1.76 -0.14 0.28
C ILE A 36 0.67 0.28 -0.72
N LEU A 37 0.98 0.18 -2.01
CA LEU A 37 0.07 0.45 -3.11
C LEU A 37 -0.20 -0.83 -3.87
N SER A 38 -1.45 -1.05 -4.28
CA SER A 38 -1.74 -2.09 -5.26
C SER A 38 -1.07 -1.77 -6.59
N ALA A 39 -0.83 -2.79 -7.41
CA ALA A 39 -0.32 -2.60 -8.77
C ALA A 39 -1.18 -1.64 -9.60
N GLU A 40 -2.50 -1.67 -9.45
CA GLU A 40 -3.43 -0.76 -10.10
C GLU A 40 -3.18 0.70 -9.71
N LEU A 41 -3.03 0.98 -8.41
CA LEU A 41 -2.78 2.34 -7.91
C LEU A 41 -1.39 2.84 -8.29
N TYR A 42 -0.38 1.97 -8.26
CA TYR A 42 0.95 2.33 -8.70
C TYR A 42 0.98 2.66 -10.20
N ASN A 43 0.37 1.82 -11.04
CA ASN A 43 0.25 2.07 -12.47
C ASN A 43 -0.58 3.33 -12.76
N ALA A 44 -1.61 3.61 -11.97
CA ALA A 44 -2.40 4.84 -12.09
C ALA A 44 -1.58 6.09 -11.70
N LEU A 45 -0.61 5.98 -10.79
CA LEU A 45 0.31 7.07 -10.45
C LEU A 45 1.39 7.25 -11.53
N ASP A 46 1.94 6.15 -12.03
CA ASP A 46 2.95 6.14 -13.11
C ASP A 46 2.36 6.72 -14.41
N SER A 47 1.14 6.31 -14.77
CA SER A 47 0.41 6.84 -15.93
C SER A 47 -0.18 8.24 -15.75
N GLN A 48 -0.21 8.77 -14.52
CA GLN A 48 -0.63 10.14 -14.23
C GLN A 48 0.47 11.18 -14.48
N GLU A 49 1.63 10.79 -15.02
CA GLU A 49 2.47 11.73 -15.76
C GLU A 49 1.68 12.26 -16.98
N VAL A 50 0.93 13.38 -16.79
CA VAL A 50 0.82 14.55 -17.69
C VAL A 50 -0.54 15.28 -17.62
N GLU A 51 -1.64 14.72 -17.08
CA GLU A 51 -2.93 15.42 -17.14
C GLU A 51 -3.52 15.84 -15.78
N SER A 52 -3.47 17.16 -15.56
CA SER A 52 -4.48 17.95 -14.83
C SER A 52 -4.29 18.13 -13.31
N ALA A 53 -3.54 19.17 -12.96
CA ALA A 53 -3.49 19.81 -11.63
C ALA A 53 -4.85 20.36 -11.10
N SER A 54 -5.98 20.03 -11.72
CA SER A 54 -7.33 20.48 -11.38
C SER A 54 -8.22 19.40 -10.74
N SER A 55 -8.00 18.12 -11.06
CA SER A 55 -8.79 16.98 -10.54
C SER A 55 -8.20 16.39 -9.25
N VAL A 56 -6.90 16.60 -9.02
CA VAL A 56 -6.14 16.10 -7.85
C VAL A 56 -6.75 16.54 -6.53
N ARG A 57 -7.27 17.78 -6.42
CA ARG A 57 -7.91 18.26 -5.17
C ARG A 57 -9.19 17.52 -4.81
N GLN A 58 -9.91 16.97 -5.80
CA GLN A 58 -11.15 16.22 -5.54
C GLN A 58 -10.86 14.77 -5.18
N LEU A 59 -9.88 14.15 -5.83
CA LEU A 59 -9.44 12.78 -5.51
C LEU A 59 -8.68 12.69 -4.17
N GLU A 60 -7.84 13.67 -3.84
CA GLU A 60 -7.23 13.78 -2.50
C GLU A 60 -8.30 13.83 -1.40
N ASN A 61 -9.45 14.47 -1.65
CA ASN A 61 -10.53 14.55 -0.67
C ASN A 61 -11.23 13.19 -0.45
N VAL A 62 -11.40 12.39 -1.51
CA VAL A 62 -12.06 11.08 -1.43
C VAL A 62 -11.14 10.04 -0.83
N ALA A 63 -9.88 9.98 -1.27
CA ALA A 63 -8.89 9.04 -0.74
C ALA A 63 -8.58 9.34 0.74
N TYR A 64 -8.45 10.62 1.11
CA TYR A 64 -8.27 11.02 2.51
C TYR A 64 -9.46 10.63 3.38
N LYS A 65 -10.70 10.83 2.90
CA LYS A 65 -11.91 10.45 3.64
C LYS A 65 -12.03 8.93 3.81
N ALA A 66 -11.70 8.16 2.78
CA ALA A 66 -11.72 6.70 2.86
C ALA A 66 -10.66 6.18 3.84
N ALA A 67 -9.43 6.72 3.78
CA ALA A 67 -8.36 6.36 4.71
C ALA A 67 -8.70 6.76 6.16
N LEU A 68 -9.29 7.93 6.37
CA LEU A 68 -9.73 8.39 7.70
C LEU A 68 -10.84 7.49 8.27
N GLN A 69 -11.76 7.04 7.43
CA GLN A 69 -12.85 6.17 7.86
C GLN A 69 -12.34 4.79 8.29
N VAL A 70 -11.45 4.17 7.51
CA VAL A 70 -10.83 2.89 7.88
C VAL A 70 -10.03 3.02 9.19
N TYR A 71 -9.29 4.11 9.37
CA TYR A 71 -8.56 4.38 10.61
C TYR A 71 -9.50 4.53 11.82
N GLN A 72 -10.63 5.23 11.66
CA GLN A 72 -11.62 5.40 12.73
C GLN A 72 -12.31 4.07 13.09
N GLU A 73 -12.60 3.22 12.09
CA GLU A 73 -13.17 1.89 12.31
C GLU A 73 -12.19 1.01 13.10
N GLN A 74 -10.91 0.99 12.73
CA GLN A 74 -9.86 0.25 13.46
C GLN A 74 -9.68 0.73 14.90
N MET A 75 -9.65 2.05 15.13
CA MET A 75 -9.54 2.61 16.48
C MET A 75 -10.77 2.31 17.36
N MET A 76 -11.96 2.21 16.75
CA MET A 76 -13.17 1.79 17.46
C MET A 76 -13.15 0.29 17.78
N GLU A 77 -12.58 -0.54 16.90
CA GLU A 77 -12.44 -1.98 17.11
C GLU A 77 -11.40 -2.28 18.20
N GLU A 78 -10.25 -1.61 18.20
CA GLU A 78 -9.22 -1.70 19.23
C GLU A 78 -9.68 -1.14 20.59
N GLY A 79 -10.54 -0.12 20.59
CA GLY A 79 -11.20 0.38 21.81
C GLY A 79 -12.25 -0.59 22.37
N ARG A 80 -12.81 -1.47 21.52
CA ARG A 80 -13.76 -2.54 21.92
C ARG A 80 -13.04 -3.78 22.42
N GLU A 81 -11.87 -4.10 21.89
CA GLU A 81 -11.02 -5.20 22.37
C GLU A 81 -10.27 -4.87 23.66
N ASN A 82 -9.97 -3.58 23.91
CA ASN A 82 -9.24 -3.15 25.12
C ASN A 82 -10.13 -2.51 26.20
N GLY A 83 -11.46 -2.70 26.15
CA GLY A 83 -12.40 -1.99 27.02
C GLY A 83 -13.66 -2.75 27.45
N LEU A 84 -13.50 -3.87 28.17
CA LEU A 84 -14.16 -4.25 29.45
C LEU A 84 -13.91 -5.71 29.80
#